data_AF-A0A936DWK7-F1
#
_entry.id   AF-A0A936DWK7-F1
#
_cell.length_a   1.000
_cell.length_b   1.000
_cell.length_c   1.000
_cell.angle_alpha   90.00
_cell.angle_beta   90.00
_cell.angle_gamma   90.00
#
_symmetry.space_group_name_H-M   'P 1'
#
loop_
_entity.id
_entity.type
_entity.pdbx_description
1 polymer ?
#
loop_
_entity_poly.entity_id
_entity_poly.type
_entity_poly.pdbx_seq_one_letter_code
_entity_poly.pdbx_strand_id
1 'polypeptide(L)' 'MTRTKLINSISELIQHINDQELLQLLYYMHIRHSSAKSGELWNSISPEQKEEVLKAYEESKNDENLIPVENIFKNK' A
#
# COMPACT_ATOMS: atom_id res chain seq x y z
N MET A 1 8.62 -14.45 -17.28
CA MET A 1 7.27 -14.73 -17.84
C MET A 1 7.04 -13.77 -19.00
N THR A 2 6.50 -14.20 -20.15
CA THR A 2 6.21 -13.28 -21.28
C THR A 2 4.87 -12.57 -21.05
N ARG A 3 4.67 -11.39 -21.64
CA ARG A 3 3.42 -10.61 -21.52
C ARG A 3 2.18 -11.45 -21.81
N THR A 4 2.19 -12.22 -22.89
CA THR A 4 1.08 -13.10 -23.28
C THR A 4 0.79 -14.16 -22.23
N LYS A 5 1.84 -14.79 -21.67
CA LYS A 5 1.67 -15.78 -20.60
C LYS A 5 1.05 -15.16 -19.35
N LEU A 6 1.47 -13.95 -18.98
CA LEU A 6 0.94 -13.24 -17.82
C LEU A 6 -0.54 -12.88 -17.96
N ILE A 7 -0.93 -12.38 -19.14
CA ILE A 7 -2.34 -12.07 -19.43
C ILE A 7 -3.19 -13.32 -19.29
N ASN A 8 -2.77 -14.43 -19.91
CA ASN A 8 -3.53 -15.67 -19.87
C ASN A 8 -3.70 -16.18 -18.43
N SER A 9 -2.63 -16.19 -17.63
CA SER A 9 -2.71 -16.62 -16.23
C SER A 9 -3.63 -15.74 -15.38
N ILE A 10 -3.65 -14.42 -15.59
CA ILE A 10 -4.57 -13.53 -14.88
C ILE A 10 -6.02 -13.77 -15.33
N SER A 11 -6.26 -13.94 -16.63
CA SER A 11 -7.59 -14.24 -17.15
C SER A 11 -8.13 -15.55 -16.61
N GLU A 12 -7.31 -16.60 -16.56
CA GLU A 12 -7.67 -17.87 -15.94
C GLU A 12 -8.00 -17.67 -14.46
N LEU A 13 -7.17 -16.96 -13.70
CA LEU A 13 -7.43 -16.71 -12.28
C LEU A 13 -8.78 -16.02 -12.06
N ILE A 14 -9.08 -14.97 -12.84
CA ILE A 14 -10.34 -14.22 -12.72
C ILE A 14 -11.55 -15.10 -13.07
N GLN A 15 -11.44 -15.96 -14.08
CA GLN A 15 -12.54 -16.85 -14.50
C GLN A 15 -12.98 -17.84 -13.41
N HIS A 16 -12.10 -18.20 -12.48
CA HIS A 16 -12.43 -19.12 -11.39
C HIS A 16 -13.03 -18.43 -10.16
N ILE A 17 -13.09 -17.09 -10.14
CA ILE A 17 -13.67 -16.33 -9.04
C ILE A 17 -15.18 -16.22 -9.25
N ASN A 18 -15.94 -16.92 -8.40
CA ASN A 18 -17.41 -16.84 -8.37
C ASN A 18 -17.94 -15.77 -7.39
N ASP A 19 -17.07 -15.26 -6.52
CA ASP A 19 -17.40 -14.24 -5.53
C ASP A 19 -17.35 -12.84 -6.17
N GLN A 20 -18.52 -12.22 -6.30
CA GLN A 20 -18.66 -10.89 -6.90
C GLN A 20 -17.96 -9.80 -6.08
N GLU A 21 -17.97 -9.90 -4.75
CA GLU A 21 -17.30 -8.92 -3.88
C GLU A 21 -15.78 -8.98 -4.07
N LEU A 22 -15.23 -10.19 -4.21
CA LEU A 22 -13.82 -10.38 -4.51
C LEU A 22 -13.43 -9.84 -5.89
N LEU A 23 -14.26 -10.06 -6.93
CA LEU A 23 -14.05 -9.47 -8.25
C LEU A 23 -14.06 -7.95 -8.20
N GLN A 24 -15.01 -7.38 -7.46
CA GLN A 24 -15.13 -5.94 -7.29
C GLN A 24 -13.94 -5.34 -6.54
N LEU A 25 -13.44 -6.04 -5.51
CA LEU A 25 -12.22 -5.66 -4.80
C LEU A 25 -10.99 -5.66 -5.72
N LEU A 26 -10.81 -6.72 -6.53
CA LEU A 26 -9.72 -6.81 -7.51
C LEU A 26 -9.78 -5.67 -8.53
N TYR A 27 -10.97 -5.33 -9.01
CA TYR A 27 -11.19 -4.19 -9.90
C TYR A 27 -10.78 -2.87 -9.24
N TYR A 28 -11.24 -2.58 -8.02
CA TYR A 28 -10.89 -1.35 -7.32
C TYR A 28 -9.40 -1.26 -7.02
N MET A 29 -8.76 -2.36 -6.63
CA MET A 29 -7.31 -2.39 -6.42
C MET A 29 -6.55 -2.06 -7.70
N HIS A 30 -6.92 -2.66 -8.84
CA HIS A 30 -6.28 -2.36 -10.12
C HIS A 30 -6.47 -0.90 -10.52
N ILE A 31 -7.70 -0.38 -10.42
CA ILE A 31 -7.99 1.02 -10.74
C ILE A 31 -7.18 1.94 -9.85
N ARG A 32 -7.21 1.73 -8.53
CA ARG A 32 -6.43 2.53 -7.56
C ARG A 32 -4.95 2.48 -7.85
N HIS A 33 -4.38 1.32 -8.16
CA HIS A 33 -2.95 1.22 -8.50
C HIS A 33 -2.60 1.85 -9.86
N SER A 34 -3.51 1.79 -10.83
CA SER A 34 -3.33 2.40 -12.15
C SER A 34 -3.49 3.93 -12.14
N SER A 35 -4.32 4.45 -11.23
CA SER A 35 -4.59 5.88 -11.06
C SER A 35 -3.70 6.53 -10.00
N ALA A 36 -3.13 5.75 -9.08
CA ALA A 36 -2.23 6.23 -8.05
C ALA A 36 -0.98 6.82 -8.68
N LYS A 37 -0.97 8.15 -8.82
CA LYS A 37 0.24 8.88 -9.15
C LYS A 37 1.23 8.65 -8.00
N SER A 38 2.49 8.42 -8.33
CA SER A 38 3.53 8.35 -7.31
C SER A 38 3.45 9.58 -6.40
N GLY A 39 3.47 9.36 -5.09
CA GLY A 39 3.31 10.41 -4.10
C GLY A 39 1.88 10.92 -3.91
N GLU A 40 0.82 10.24 -4.38
CA GLU A 40 -0.57 10.65 -4.15
C GLU A 40 -0.88 10.85 -2.66
N LEU A 41 -0.45 9.92 -1.80
CA LEU A 41 -0.60 10.06 -0.35
C LEU A 41 0.15 11.30 0.18
N TRP A 42 1.40 11.47 -0.24
CA TRP A 42 2.20 12.64 0.11
C TRP A 42 1.52 13.93 -0.37
N ASN A 43 0.92 13.94 -1.55
CA ASN A 43 0.24 15.10 -2.11
C ASN A 43 -1.13 15.36 -1.46
N SER A 44 -1.74 14.36 -0.82
CA SER A 44 -3.05 14.46 -0.17
C SER A 44 -3.00 15.04 1.25
N ILE A 45 -1.83 15.06 1.89
CA ILE A 45 -1.65 15.59 3.25
C ILE A 45 -1.28 17.09 3.23
N SER A 46 -1.66 17.81 4.29
CA SER A 46 -1.42 19.25 4.42
C SER A 46 0.07 19.59 4.57
N PRO A 47 0.49 20.84 4.32
CA PRO A 47 1.87 21.26 4.56
C PRO A 47 2.36 20.96 5.99
N GLU A 48 1.50 21.17 6.99
CA GLU A 48 1.81 20.91 8.40
C GLU A 48 2.02 19.41 8.65
N GLN A 49 1.16 18.56 8.09
CA GLN A 49 1.31 17.11 8.18
C GLN A 49 2.57 16.60 7.48
N LYS A 50 2.98 17.21 6.36
CA LYS A 50 4.24 16.89 5.69
C LYS A 50 5.43 17.22 6.58
N GLU A 51 5.39 18.38 7.24
CA GLU A 51 6.44 18.79 8.17
C GLU A 51 6.54 17.83 9.35
N GLU A 52 5.42 17.39 9.91
CA GLU A 52 5.39 16.37 10.96
C GLU A 52 6.00 15.04 10.51
N VAL A 53 5.67 14.56 9.29
CA VAL A 53 6.26 13.34 8.74
C VAL A 53 7.77 13.45 8.56
N LEU A 54 8.26 14.58 8.03
CA LEU A 54 9.71 14.82 7.87
C LEU A 54 10.42 14.92 9.21
N LYS A 55 9.80 15.59 10.18
CA LYS A 55 10.32 15.71 11.54
C LYS A 55 10.43 14.33 12.20
N ALA A 56 9.38 13.51 12.13
CA ALA A 56 9.39 12.15 12.67
C ALA A 56 10.47 11.28 12.01
N TYR A 57 10.68 11.46 10.69
CA TYR A 57 11.77 10.78 9.98
C TYR A 57 13.15 11.19 10.50
N GLU A 58 13.42 12.48 10.71
CA GLU A 58 14.68 12.94 11.30
C GLU A 58 14.86 12.46 12.75
N GLU A 59 13.80 12.51 13.55
CA GLU A 59 13.81 12.04 14.95
C GLU A 59 14.07 10.53 15.05
N SER A 60 13.57 9.75 14.09
CA SER A 60 13.77 8.30 14.04
C SER A 60 15.23 7.87 13.82
N LYS A 61 16.11 8.79 13.41
CA LYS A 61 17.55 8.51 13.30
C LYS A 61 18.25 8.42 14.66
N ASN A 62 17.59 8.87 15.73
CA ASN A 62 18.04 8.65 17.09
C ASN A 62 17.34 7.43 17.68
N ASP A 63 18.11 6.38 17.97
CA ASP A 63 17.62 5.13 18.53
C ASP A 63 16.86 5.33 19.86
N GLU A 64 17.17 6.37 20.64
CA GLU A 64 16.45 6.69 21.89
C GLU A 64 14.98 7.10 21.65
N ASN A 65 14.65 7.56 20.45
CA ASN A 65 13.29 7.93 20.06
C ASN A 65 12.49 6.73 19.52
N LEU A 66 13.12 5.56 19.38
CA LEU A 66 12.49 4.37 18.84
C LEU A 66 11.92 3.48 19.95
N ILE A 67 10.80 2.84 19.64
CA ILE A 67 10.20 1.83 20.51
C ILE A 67 10.72 0.46 20.05
N PRO A 68 11.24 -0.38 20.96
CA PRO A 68 11.62 -1.75 20.64
C PRO A 68 10.44 -2.52 20.03
N VAL A 69 10.72 -3.32 18.99
CA VAL A 69 9.69 -4.03 18.23
C VAL A 69 8.83 -4.94 19.10
N GLU A 70 9.42 -5.51 20.14
CA GLU A 70 8.77 -6.36 21.13
C GLU A 70 7.70 -5.59 21.91
N ASN A 71 7.83 -4.27 22.05
CA ASN A 71 6.86 -3.42 22.74
C ASN A 71 5.75 -2.91 21.83
N ILE A 72 5.92 -2.96 20.50
CA ILE A 72 4.90 -2.59 19.51
C ILE A 72 3.85 -3.69 19.37
N PHE A 73 4.27 -4.96 19.39
CA PHE A 73 3.39 -6.10 19.11
C PHE A 73 2.82 -6.80 20.36
N LYS A 74 3.09 -6.31 21.57
CA LYS A 74 2.64 -6.90 22.85
C LYS A 74 1.13 -6.82 23.12
N ASN A 75 0.37 -6.06 22.33
CA ASN A 75 -1.08 -5.90 22.51
C ASN A 75 -1.92 -6.66 21.46
N LYS A 76 -1.48 -7.85 21.02
CA LYS A 76 -2.29 -8.76 20.20
C LYS A 76 -2.54 -10.09 20.89
#